data_AF-A0A537QY64-F1
#
_entry.id   AF-A0A537QY64-F1
#
_cell.length_a   1.000
_cell.length_b   1.000
_cell.length_c   1.000
_cell.angle_alpha   90.00
_cell.angle_beta   90.00
_cell.angle_gamma   90.00
#
_symmetry.space_group_name_H-M   'P 1'
#
loop_
_entity.id
_entity.type
_entity.pdbx_description
1 polymer ?
#
loop_
_entity_poly.entity_id
_entity_poly.type
_entity_poly.pdbx_seq_one_letter_code
_entity_poly.pdbx_strand_id
1 'polypeptide(L)' 'MSSPQLRRADRTMSEQRAYEMLERGFSGQLATMGEDGYPYCIPLLYIWLHGEVHVHTSSAKGHFRANVEREPRV' A
#
# COMPACT_ATOMS: atom_id res chain seq x y z
N MET A 1 16.57 7.18 -0.41
CA MET A 1 16.17 7.80 -1.69
C MET A 1 15.21 8.94 -1.39
N SER A 2 15.35 10.10 -2.01
CA SER A 2 14.42 11.22 -1.80
C SER A 2 13.05 10.85 -2.36
N SER A 3 11.97 11.14 -1.63
CA SER A 3 10.62 11.02 -2.17
C SER A 3 10.49 11.89 -3.43
N PRO A 4 9.86 11.40 -4.51
CA PRO A 4 9.65 12.18 -5.70
C PRO A 4 8.79 13.41 -5.37
N GLN A 5 9.12 14.56 -5.97
CA GLN A 5 8.36 15.78 -5.76
C GLN A 5 6.98 15.65 -6.41
N LEU A 6 5.95 16.17 -5.72
CA LEU A 6 4.59 16.16 -6.25
C LEU A 6 4.50 17.08 -7.48
N ARG A 7 4.17 16.50 -8.64
CA ARG A 7 4.07 17.26 -9.91
C ARG A 7 2.99 18.35 -9.90
N ARG A 8 1.92 18.19 -9.10
CA ARG A 8 0.76 19.10 -9.03
C ARG A 8 0.48 19.50 -7.59
N ALA A 9 1.27 20.46 -7.09
CA ALA A 9 1.15 20.97 -5.73
C ALA A 9 -0.23 21.59 -5.43
N ASP A 10 -0.91 22.14 -6.45
CA ASP A 10 -2.27 22.68 -6.38
C ASP A 10 -3.35 21.62 -6.12
N ARG A 11 -3.03 20.33 -6.30
CA ARG A 11 -3.94 19.20 -6.05
C ARG A 11 -3.60 18.42 -4.77
N THR A 12 -2.72 18.97 -3.93
CA THR A 12 -2.33 18.31 -2.68
C THR A 12 -3.52 18.22 -1.74
N MET A 13 -3.77 17.02 -1.23
CA MET A 13 -4.74 16.80 -0.16
C MET A 13 -4.09 17.07 1.20
N SER A 14 -4.82 17.67 2.14
CA SER A 14 -4.33 17.80 3.52
C SER A 14 -4.22 16.42 4.19
N GLU A 15 -3.31 16.29 5.15
CA GLU A 15 -3.15 15.03 5.90
C GLU A 15 -4.45 14.58 6.56
N GLN A 16 -5.19 15.51 7.18
CA GLN A 16 -6.48 15.21 7.79
C GLN A 16 -7.49 14.63 6.80
N ARG A 17 -7.56 15.18 5.57
CA ARG A 17 -8.42 14.63 4.51
C ARG A 17 -7.94 13.25 4.05
N ALA A 18 -6.64 13.00 4.04
CA ALA A 18 -6.07 11.69 3.74
C ALA A 18 -6.48 10.65 4.80
N TYR A 19 -6.42 11.02 6.08
CA TYR A 19 -6.85 10.14 7.17
C TYR A 19 -8.35 9.87 7.12
N GLU A 20 -9.18 10.89 6.89
CA GLU A 20 -10.63 10.70 6.69
C GLU A 20 -10.93 9.76 5.52
N MET A 21 -10.17 9.85 4.43
CA MET A 21 -10.29 8.93 3.30
C MET A 21 -9.94 7.49 3.71
N LEU A 22 -8.84 7.30 4.43
CA LEU A 22 -8.40 5.98 4.90
C LEU A 22 -9.39 5.36 5.88
N GLU A 23 -9.93 6.15 6.82
CA GLU A 23 -10.95 5.74 7.80
C GLU A 23 -12.26 5.29 7.16
N ARG A 24 -12.65 5.93 6.05
CA ARG A 24 -13.91 5.62 5.34
C ARG A 24 -13.76 4.53 4.28
N GLY A 25 -12.55 4.34 3.78
CA GLY A 25 -12.24 3.31 2.79
C GLY A 25 -12.10 1.93 3.42
N PHE A 26 -12.20 0.90 2.59
CA PHE A 26 -12.11 -0.50 3.02
C PHE A 26 -11.26 -1.36 2.08
N SER A 27 -10.81 -0.81 0.95
CA SER A 27 -9.97 -1.50 -0.03
C SER A 27 -9.01 -0.56 -0.74
N GLY A 28 -7.87 -1.10 -1.15
CA GLY A 28 -6.83 -0.37 -1.88
C GLY A 28 -6.02 -1.29 -2.78
N GLN A 29 -5.29 -0.71 -3.72
CA GLN A 29 -4.33 -1.43 -4.54
C GLN A 29 -2.99 -1.45 -3.81
N LEU A 30 -2.47 -2.64 -3.51
CA LEU A 30 -1.16 -2.84 -2.91
C LEU A 30 -0.23 -3.46 -3.95
N ALA A 31 0.96 -2.87 -4.12
CA ALA A 31 1.98 -3.36 -5.02
C ALA A 31 3.11 -3.99 -4.22
N THR A 32 3.59 -5.17 -4.62
CA THR A 32 4.82 -5.76 -4.07
C THR A 32 5.84 -5.92 -5.19
N MET A 33 7.13 -5.98 -4.88
CA MET A 33 8.15 -6.22 -5.91
C MET A 33 8.17 -7.70 -6.31
N GLY A 34 7.90 -8.03 -7.57
CA GLY A 34 8.04 -9.37 -8.14
C GLY A 34 9.50 -9.82 -8.25
N GLU A 35 9.73 -11.12 -8.44
CA GLU A 35 11.08 -11.67 -8.61
C GLU A 35 11.72 -11.22 -9.92
N ASP A 36 10.88 -10.96 -10.92
CA ASP A 36 11.23 -10.37 -12.21
C ASP A 36 11.48 -8.85 -12.15
N GLY A 37 11.36 -8.23 -10.97
CA GLY A 37 11.50 -6.79 -10.78
C GLY A 37 10.29 -5.97 -11.22
N TYR A 38 9.18 -6.62 -11.61
CA TYR A 38 7.94 -5.93 -11.95
C TYR A 38 6.99 -5.89 -10.74
N PRO A 39 6.18 -4.83 -10.59
CA PRO A 39 5.24 -4.73 -9.49
C PRO A 39 4.08 -5.73 -9.64
N TYR A 40 3.85 -6.51 -8.59
CA TYR A 40 2.65 -7.34 -8.43
C TYR A 40 1.59 -6.55 -7.68
N CYS A 41 0.63 -6.00 -8.42
CA CYS A 41 -0.44 -5.13 -7.91
C CYS A 41 -1.75 -5.90 -7.74
N ILE A 42 -2.29 -5.92 -6.52
CA ILE A 42 -3.56 -6.59 -6.21
C ILE A 42 -4.48 -5.73 -5.34
N PRO A 43 -5.81 -5.87 -5.49
CA PRO A 43 -6.76 -5.29 -4.55
C PRO A 43 -6.75 -6.07 -3.25
N LEU A 44 -6.60 -5.36 -2.13
CA LEU A 44 -6.74 -5.93 -0.80
C LEU A 44 -7.73 -5.12 0.01
N LEU A 45 -8.49 -5.83 0.83
CA LEU A 45 -9.21 -5.21 1.94
C LEU A 45 -8.19 -4.76 2.98
N TYR A 46 -8.45 -3.61 3.62
CA TYR A 46 -7.59 -3.10 4.67
C TYR A 46 -8.42 -2.59 5.85
N ILE A 47 -7.75 -2.47 7.00
CA ILE A 47 -8.21 -1.67 8.14
C ILE A 47 -7.25 -0.52 8.38
N TRP A 48 -7.78 0.65 8.71
CA TRP A 48 -7.00 1.78 9.18
C TRP A 48 -7.02 1.78 10.71
N LEU A 49 -5.85 1.60 11.33
CA LEU A 49 -5.73 1.48 12.77
C LEU A 49 -4.41 2.09 13.24
N HIS A 50 -4.47 2.95 14.27
CA HIS A 50 -3.30 3.58 14.89
C HIS A 50 -2.34 4.30 13.92
N GLY A 51 -2.85 4.86 12.82
CA GLY A 51 -2.01 5.53 11.82
C GLY A 51 -1.39 4.59 10.78
N GLU A 52 -1.81 3.32 10.76
CA GLU A 52 -1.29 2.29 9.85
C GLU A 52 -2.40 1.61 9.06
N VAL A 53 -2.05 1.20 7.83
CA VAL A 53 -2.88 0.33 6.99
C VAL A 53 -2.49 -1.11 7.28
N HIS A 54 -3.41 -1.89 7.85
CA HIS A 54 -3.22 -3.33 8.01
C HIS A 54 -4.00 -4.10 6.96
N VAL A 55 -3.35 -5.10 6.36
CA VAL A 55 -3.97 -6.04 5.42
C VAL A 55 -3.89 -7.45 5.98
N HIS A 56 -4.87 -8.27 5.62
CA HIS A 56 -4.86 -9.69 5.95
C HIS A 56 -4.53 -10.52 4.72
N THR A 57 -3.65 -11.51 4.88
CA THR A 57 -3.35 -12.52 3.86
C THR A 57 -3.44 -13.92 4.45
N SER A 58 -3.63 -14.92 3.59
CA SER A 58 -3.62 -16.33 4.00
C SER A 58 -2.33 -16.71 4.73
N SER A 59 -2.43 -17.67 5.65
CA SER A 59 -1.27 -18.28 6.30
C SER A 59 -0.41 -19.08 5.32
N ALA A 60 -1.01 -19.59 4.24
CA ALA A 60 -0.28 -20.26 3.16
C ALA A 60 0.62 -19.28 2.42
N LYS A 61 1.84 -19.72 2.08
CA LYS A 61 2.79 -18.91 1.33
C LYS A 61 2.36 -18.82 -0.14
N GLY A 62 1.76 -17.69 -0.51
CA GLY A 62 1.45 -17.30 -1.89
C GLY A 62 2.39 -16.23 -2.45
N HIS A 63 2.12 -15.74 -3.66
CA HIS A 63 2.93 -14.75 -4.37
C HIS A 63 3.17 -13.47 -3.55
N PHE A 64 2.12 -12.89 -2.96
CA PHE A 64 2.24 -11.69 -2.13
C PHE A 64 3.24 -11.88 -0.98
N ARG A 65 3.07 -12.95 -0.19
CA ARG A 65 3.92 -13.23 0.97
C ARG A 65 5.35 -13.53 0.55
N ALA A 66 5.53 -14.29 -0.54
CA ALA A 66 6.86 -14.54 -1.09
C ALA A 66 7.57 -13.25 -1.53
N ASN A 67 6.84 -12.29 -2.11
CA ASN A 67 7.40 -11.00 -2.51
C ASN A 67 7.83 -10.16 -1.30
N VAL A 68 6.93 -9.96 -0.32
CA VAL A 68 7.22 -9.15 0.88
C VAL A 68 8.36 -9.74 1.73
N GLU A 69 8.45 -11.06 1.83
CA GLU A 69 9.56 -11.73 2.54
C GLU A 69 10.92 -11.54 1.84
N ARG A 70 10.93 -11.38 0.50
CA ARG A 70 12.15 -11.16 -0.29
C ARG A 70 12.54 -9.69 -0.34
N GLU A 71 11.57 -8.81 -0.57
CA GLU A 71 11.73 -7.36 -0.73
C GLU A 71 10.55 -6.66 -0.03
N PRO A 72 10.76 -6.05 1.16
CA PRO A 72 9.68 -5.51 1.97
C PRO A 72 9.06 -4.21 1.43
N ARG A 73 9.60 -3.64 0.36
CA ARG A 73 9.03 -2.47 -0.30
C ARG A 73 7.65 -2.78 -0.90
N VAL A 74 6.70 -1.90 -0.59
CA VAL A 74 5.32 -1.87 -1.09
C VAL A 74 4.94 -0.50 -1.63
#